data_AF-A0A515D0A8-F1
#
_entry.id   AF-A0A515D0A8-F1
#
_cell.length_a   1.000
_cell.length_b   1.000
_cell.length_c   1.000
_cell.angle_alpha   90.00
_cell.angle_beta   90.00
_cell.angle_gamma   90.00
#
_symmetry.space_group_name_H-M   'P 1'
#
loop_
_entity.id
_entity.type
_entity.pdbx_description
1 polymer ?
#
loop_
_entity_poly.entity_id
_entity_poly.type
_entity_poly.pdbx_seq_one_letter_code
_entity_poly.pdbx_strand_id
1 'polypeptide(L)'
;MSLTFFAAANKVLKMYALRQERAIRNAPAHSPAEIYWACEMLESIAAAAAYAGSKEAVYLRAKAAAWSRTEITPELFVEEEAE
;
A
#
# COMPACT_ATOMS: atom_id res chain seq x y z
N MET A 1 -4.78 3.81 19.57
CA MET A 1 -4.30 5.02 18.87
C MET A 1 -4.92 5.06 17.47
N SER A 2 -5.09 6.24 16.85
CA SER A 2 -5.51 6.30 15.43
C SER A 2 -4.35 5.87 14.53
N LEU A 3 -4.54 4.80 13.75
CA LEU A 3 -3.54 4.26 12.82
C LEU A 3 -3.62 5.03 11.48
N THR A 4 -3.18 6.29 11.52
CA THR A 4 -3.32 7.26 10.42
C THR A 4 -2.54 6.85 9.17
N PHE A 5 -1.41 6.15 9.32
CA PHE A 5 -0.61 5.71 8.17
C PHE A 5 -1.21 4.47 7.51
N PHE A 6 -1.82 3.56 8.28
CA PHE A 6 -2.63 2.47 7.73
C PHE A 6 -3.85 2.99 6.97
N ALA A 7 -4.55 4.00 7.50
CA ALA A 7 -5.64 4.65 6.78
C ALA A 7 -5.17 5.26 5.44
N ALA A 8 -4.01 5.92 5.43
CA ALA A 8 -3.40 6.45 4.20
C ALA A 8 -3.01 5.33 3.22
N ALA A 9 -2.40 4.25 3.70
CA ALA A 9 -2.05 3.08 2.89
C ALA A 9 -3.29 2.41 2.29
N ASN A 10 -4.39 2.34 3.04
CA ASN A 10 -5.67 1.83 2.55
C ASN A 10 -6.24 2.68 1.42
N LYS A 11 -5.98 4.00 1.39
CA LYS A 11 -6.36 4.84 0.25
C LYS A 11 -5.56 4.47 -1.00
N VAL A 12 -4.26 4.19 -0.88
CA VAL A 12 -3.44 3.71 -2.01
C VAL A 12 -3.99 2.39 -2.56
N LEU A 13 -4.28 1.42 -1.68
CA LEU A 13 -4.82 0.11 -2.10
C LEU A 13 -6.20 0.24 -2.77
N LYS A 14 -7.08 1.10 -2.26
CA LYS A 14 -8.39 1.38 -2.87
C LYS A 14 -8.25 2.05 -4.24
N MET A 15 -7.33 2.99 -4.40
CA MET A 15 -7.07 3.63 -5.70
C MET A 15 -6.43 2.67 -6.70
N TYR A 16 -5.54 1.79 -6.23
CA TYR A 16 -4.99 0.72 -7.04
C TYR A 16 -6.12 -0.20 -7.55
N ALA A 17 -7.00 -0.68 -6.67
CA ALA A 17 -8.14 -1.52 -7.04
C ALA A 17 -9.05 -0.84 -8.08
N LEU A 18 -9.42 0.43 -7.83
CA LEU A 18 -10.23 1.23 -8.76
C LEU A 18 -9.56 1.38 -10.13
N ARG A 19 -8.24 1.52 -10.16
CA ARG A 19 -7.47 1.58 -11.41
C ARG A 19 -7.55 0.25 -12.16
N GLN A 20 -7.48 -0.88 -11.46
CA GLN A 20 -7.57 -2.20 -12.11
C GLN A 20 -8.95 -2.44 -12.74
N GLU A 21 -10.02 -1.94 -12.13
CA GLU A 21 -11.37 -1.96 -12.71
C GLU A 21 -11.50 -1.11 -13.98
N ARG A 22 -10.64 -0.09 -14.13
CA ARG A 22 -10.61 0.84 -15.27
C ARG A 22 -9.56 0.47 -16.31
N ALA A 23 -9.01 -0.75 -16.24
CA ALA A 23 -8.00 -1.20 -17.18
C ALA A 23 -8.51 -1.17 -18.63
N ILE A 24 -7.63 -0.73 -19.52
CA ILE A 24 -7.88 -0.70 -20.97
C ILE A 24 -6.70 -1.34 -21.69
N ARG A 25 -6.85 -1.63 -23.00
CA ARG A 25 -5.81 -2.31 -23.78
C ARG A 25 -4.41 -1.68 -23.65
N ASN A 26 -4.33 -0.35 -23.63
CA ASN A 26 -3.06 0.38 -23.56
C ASN A 26 -2.58 0.64 -22.12
N ALA A 27 -3.39 0.29 -21.12
CA ALA A 27 -3.08 0.40 -19.69
C ALA A 27 -3.63 -0.85 -18.98
N PRO A 28 -2.95 -2.00 -19.15
CA PRO A 28 -3.47 -3.27 -18.66
C PRO A 28 -3.52 -3.30 -17.14
N ALA A 29 -4.48 -4.06 -16.61
CA ALA A 29 -4.59 -4.34 -15.19
C ALA A 29 -3.32 -5.02 -14.67
N HIS A 30 -2.93 -4.70 -13.45
CA HIS A 30 -1.81 -5.31 -12.72
C HIS A 30 -0.49 -5.27 -13.50
N SER A 31 -0.26 -4.24 -14.31
CA SER A 31 1.02 -4.10 -15.02
C SER A 31 2.17 -3.95 -14.00
N PRO A 32 3.37 -4.45 -14.32
CA PRO A 32 4.52 -4.33 -13.42
C PRO A 32 4.81 -2.90 -13.00
N ALA A 33 4.63 -1.94 -13.91
CA ALA A 33 4.80 -0.51 -13.62
C ALA A 33 3.81 0.00 -12.57
N GLU A 34 2.58 -0.51 -12.55
CA GLU A 34 1.56 -0.06 -11.59
C GLU A 34 1.71 -0.71 -10.23
N ILE A 35 2.13 -1.98 -10.21
CA ILE A 35 2.53 -2.65 -8.96
C ILE A 35 3.73 -1.90 -8.36
N TYR A 36 4.73 -1.56 -9.17
CA TYR A 36 5.89 -0.77 -8.74
C TYR A 36 5.45 0.56 -8.12
N TRP A 37 4.63 1.34 -8.82
CA TRP A 37 4.17 2.63 -8.31
C TRP A 37 3.34 2.51 -7.03
N ALA A 38 2.49 1.51 -6.92
CA ALA A 38 1.73 1.28 -5.70
C ALA A 38 2.64 0.89 -4.52
N CYS A 39 3.68 0.08 -4.76
CA CYS A 39 4.68 -0.25 -3.75
C CYS A 39 5.46 0.99 -3.30
N GLU A 40 5.93 1.83 -4.23
CA GLU A 40 6.65 3.08 -3.92
C GLU A 40 5.81 4.05 -3.08
N MET A 41 4.50 4.14 -3.35
CA MET A 41 3.59 4.94 -2.53
C MET A 41 3.48 4.39 -1.10
N LEU A 42 3.39 3.06 -0.92
CA LEU A 42 3.40 2.45 0.40
C LEU A 42 4.73 2.66 1.13
N GLU A 43 5.86 2.57 0.43
CA GLU A 43 7.19 2.87 1.00
C GLU A 43 7.32 4.33 1.44
N SER A 44 6.78 5.26 0.65
CA SER A 44 6.75 6.69 0.98
C SER A 44 5.94 6.96 2.25
N ILE A 45 4.77 6.32 2.39
CA ILE A 45 3.96 6.39 3.63
C ILE A 45 4.73 5.77 4.79
N ALA A 46 5.42 4.64 4.57
CA ALA A 46 6.22 4.00 5.60
C ALA A 46 7.41 4.86 6.05
N ALA A 47 8.02 5.62 5.14
CA ALA A 47 9.07 6.59 5.44
C ALA A 47 8.53 7.74 6.31
N ALA A 48 7.34 8.28 5.98
CA ALA A 48 6.67 9.28 6.78
C ALA A 48 6.30 8.74 8.19
N ALA A 49 5.82 7.50 8.27
CA ALA A 49 5.55 6.83 9.54
C ALA A 49 6.82 6.65 10.38
N ALA A 50 7.94 6.28 9.75
CA ALA A 50 9.23 6.15 10.42
C ALA A 50 9.73 7.49 10.95
N TYR A 51 9.58 8.55 10.17
CA TYR A 51 9.91 9.92 10.60
C TYR A 51 9.09 10.35 11.82
N ALA A 52 7.82 9.95 11.90
CA ALA A 52 6.95 10.20 13.03
C ALA A 52 7.16 9.23 14.22
N GLY A 53 8.05 8.24 14.11
CA GLY A 53 8.26 7.21 15.13
C GLY A 53 7.12 6.19 15.27
N SER A 54 6.24 6.06 14.27
CA SER A 54 5.13 5.09 14.29
C SER A 54 5.61 3.67 14.01
N LYS A 55 5.05 2.70 14.75
CA LYS A 55 5.27 1.25 14.53
C LYS A 55 4.71 0.77 13.19
N GLU A 56 3.76 1.51 12.59
CA GLU A 56 3.15 1.22 11.30
C GLU A 56 4.21 1.17 10.18
N ALA A 57 5.32 1.90 10.32
CA ALA A 57 6.41 1.93 9.35
C ALA A 57 6.97 0.55 9.02
N VAL A 58 7.16 -0.30 10.04
CA VAL A 58 7.72 -1.65 9.85
C VAL A 58 6.75 -2.53 9.07
N TYR A 59 5.46 -2.48 9.44
CA TYR A 59 4.40 -3.23 8.77
C TYR A 59 4.22 -2.80 7.31
N LEU A 60 4.19 -1.49 7.05
CA LEU A 60 4.04 -0.96 5.69
C LEU A 60 5.22 -1.34 4.79
N ARG A 61 6.46 -1.21 5.27
CA ARG A 61 7.65 -1.66 4.51
C ARG A 61 7.61 -3.15 4.20
N ALA A 62 7.26 -3.97 5.19
CA ALA A 62 7.18 -5.41 4.99
C ALA A 62 6.14 -5.79 3.92
N LYS A 63 4.97 -5.13 3.93
CA LYS A 63 3.91 -5.37 2.94
C LYS A 63 4.28 -4.87 1.54
N ALA A 64 4.87 -3.67 1.41
CA ALA A 64 5.35 -3.16 0.13
C ALA A 64 6.42 -4.10 -0.47
N ALA A 65 7.40 -4.52 0.34
CA ALA A 65 8.46 -5.41 -0.12
C ALA A 65 7.97 -6.83 -0.45
N ALA A 66 6.91 -7.31 0.22
CA ALA A 66 6.26 -8.57 -0.13
C ALA A 66 5.51 -8.46 -1.46
N TRP A 67 4.71 -7.39 -1.63
CA TRP A 67 3.95 -7.16 -2.85
C TRP A 67 4.85 -7.02 -4.08
N SER A 68 5.94 -6.25 -3.98
CA SER A 68 6.92 -6.11 -5.07
C SER A 68 7.52 -7.45 -5.50
N ARG A 69 7.67 -8.41 -4.58
CA ARG A 69 8.28 -9.73 -4.85
C ARG A 69 7.28 -10.77 -5.35
N THR A 70 6.06 -10.75 -4.84
CA THR A 70 5.06 -11.80 -5.14
C THR A 70 4.04 -11.36 -6.17
N GLU A 71 3.95 -10.06 -6.46
CA GLU A 71 2.90 -9.42 -7.27
C GLU A 71 1.48 -9.63 -6.69
N ILE A 72 1.37 -10.19 -5.48
CA ILE A 72 0.09 -10.40 -4.78
C ILE A 72 -0.29 -9.11 -4.06
N THR A 73 -1.46 -8.57 -4.43
CA THR A 73 -2.00 -7.35 -3.81
C THR A 73 -2.25 -7.57 -2.31
N PRO A 74 -1.72 -6.71 -1.42
CA PRO A 74 -1.98 -6.79 0.00
C PRO A 74 -3.45 -6.55 0.34
N GLU A 75 -3.93 -7.21 1.39
CA GLU A 75 -5.18 -6.85 2.03
C GLU A 75 -5.10 -5.47 2.69
N LEU A 76 -6.26 -4.86 2.94
CA LEU A 76 -6.35 -3.60 3.68
C LEU A 76 -5.80 -3.79 5.11
N PHE A 77 -5.10 -2.76 5.58
CA PHE A 77 -4.57 -2.69 6.94
C PHE A 77 -5.72 -2.46 7.92
N VAL A 78 -5.68 -3.15 9.08
CA VAL A 78 -6.64 -2.95 10.16
C VAL A 78 -6.36 -1.61 10.83
N GLU A 79 -7.36 -0.73 10.88
CA GLU A 79 -7.22 0.64 11.41
C GLU A 79 -7.50 0.75 12.92
N GLU A 80 -7.72 -0.37 13.60
CA GLU A 80 -7.97 -0.48 15.04
C GLU A 80 -6.87 -1.31 15.73
N GLU A 81 -6.32 -0.81 16.84
CA GLU A 81 -5.52 -1.64 17.75
C GLU A 81 -6.48 -2.59 18.47
N ALA A 82 -6.25 -3.90 18.40
CA ALA A 82 -6.91 -4.84 19.31
C ALA A 82 -6.46 -4.50 20.74
N GLU A 83 -7.41 -4.08 21.59
CA GLU A 83 -7.22 -3.78 23.01
C GLU A 83 -6.69 -4.98 23.80
#